data_AF-A0A6P8L593-F1
#
_entry.id   AF-A0A6P8L593-F1
#
_cell.length_a   1.000
_cell.length_b   1.000
_cell.length_c   1.000
_cell.angle_alpha   90.00
_cell.angle_beta   90.00
_cell.angle_gamma   90.00
#
_symmetry.space_group_name_H-M   'P 1'
#
loop_
_entity.id
_entity.type
_entity.pdbx_description
1 polymer ?
#
loop_
_entity_poly.entity_id
_entity_poly.type
_entity_poly.pdbx_seq_one_letter_code
_entity_poly.pdbx_strand_id
1 'polypeptide(L)'
;MYFHNVSRSLADKLESLWKLAEAHQPTENEIKQFADQIAGIWTSINRQIYEKYSKIRMGSGTLHGVPLSIILNKIKKEIILFKVSLQRHESIYDQEYILKGYKLITKSEKFISSLQKCDSKLQQLLCISNIMPRLIKLQSAIDKYVTTIELLPTRSFPAYDLSAFSLVAKLLTGELLGYESINPSYVLMENMPKKPVFIIKNVKRKSIHPYYPT
;
A
#
# COMPACT_ATOMS: atom_id res chain seq x y z
N MET A 1 6.85 7.34 -2.88
CA MET A 1 6.70 6.18 -1.99
C MET A 1 6.15 6.59 -0.62
N TYR A 2 6.80 7.51 0.10
CA TYR A 2 6.36 7.94 1.44
C TYR A 2 4.95 8.55 1.51
N PHE A 3 4.61 9.49 0.62
CA PHE A 3 3.26 10.07 0.53
C PHE A 3 2.17 9.00 0.34
N HIS A 4 2.42 8.04 -0.54
CA HIS A 4 1.48 6.94 -0.78
C HIS A 4 1.29 6.10 0.48
N ASN A 5 2.36 5.81 1.23
CA ASN A 5 2.26 5.02 2.45
C ASN A 5 1.42 5.73 3.52
N VAL A 6 1.63 7.02 3.71
CA VAL A 6 0.85 7.83 4.66
C VAL A 6 -0.60 7.97 4.21
N SER A 7 -0.85 8.25 2.93
CA SER A 7 -2.20 8.32 2.39
C SER A 7 -2.96 6.99 2.54
N ARG A 8 -2.29 5.86 2.26
CA ARG A 8 -2.89 4.53 2.41
C ARG A 8 -3.17 4.22 3.87
N SER A 9 -2.20 4.45 4.76
CA SER A 9 -2.38 4.22 6.19
C SER A 9 -3.51 5.05 6.78
N LEU A 10 -3.73 6.29 6.33
CA LEU A 10 -4.90 7.08 6.74
C LEU A 10 -6.22 6.43 6.27
N ALA A 11 -6.28 5.98 5.01
CA ALA A 11 -7.44 5.29 4.47
C ALA A 11 -7.75 3.99 5.23
N ASP A 12 -6.74 3.18 5.51
CA ASP A 12 -6.89 1.91 6.24
C ASP A 12 -7.40 2.13 7.67
N LYS A 13 -6.94 3.22 8.34
CA LYS A 13 -7.42 3.61 9.67
C LYS A 13 -8.87 4.07 9.63
N LEU A 14 -9.26 4.88 8.64
CA LEU A 14 -10.66 5.31 8.47
C LEU A 14 -11.59 4.13 8.19
N GLU A 15 -11.17 3.22 7.31
CA GLU A 15 -11.90 1.98 7.01
C GLU A 15 -12.12 1.13 8.27
N SER A 16 -11.10 1.04 9.12
CA SER A 16 -11.18 0.32 10.39
C SER A 16 -12.15 0.99 11.37
N LEU A 17 -12.16 2.33 11.43
CA LEU A 17 -13.12 3.10 12.26
C LEU A 17 -14.56 2.94 11.77
N TRP A 18 -14.80 2.96 10.46
CA TRP A 18 -16.14 2.74 9.92
C TRP A 18 -16.65 1.33 10.21
N LYS A 19 -15.81 0.30 10.05
CA LYS A 19 -16.17 -1.08 10.42
C LYS A 19 -16.48 -1.23 11.91
N LEU A 20 -15.70 -0.56 12.75
CA LEU A 20 -15.92 -0.55 14.20
C LEU A 20 -17.24 0.14 14.57
N ALA A 21 -17.55 1.25 13.90
CA ALA A 21 -18.80 1.96 14.04
C ALA A 21 -20.01 1.13 13.57
N GLU A 22 -19.85 0.24 12.59
CA GLU A 22 -20.91 -0.69 12.17
C GLU A 22 -21.13 -1.82 13.19
N ALA A 23 -20.05 -2.29 13.82
CA ALA A 23 -20.09 -3.37 14.81
C ALA A 23 -20.62 -2.90 16.19
N HIS A 24 -20.30 -1.67 16.60
CA HIS A 24 -20.83 -1.06 17.82
C HIS A 24 -22.13 -0.32 17.49
N GLN A 25 -23.27 -0.77 18.04
CA GLN A 25 -24.56 -0.06 17.96
C GLN A 25 -24.92 0.70 19.26
N PRO A 26 -24.22 1.79 19.64
CA PRO A 26 -24.76 2.75 20.59
C PRO A 26 -25.69 3.75 19.89
N THR A 27 -26.61 4.32 20.66
CA THR A 27 -27.66 5.26 20.24
C THR A 27 -27.10 6.56 19.62
N GLU A 28 -25.82 6.86 19.84
CA GLU A 28 -25.04 7.90 19.18
C GLU A 28 -23.73 7.29 18.64
N ASN A 29 -23.61 7.16 17.32
CA ASN A 29 -22.45 6.53 16.69
C ASN A 29 -21.29 7.55 16.56
N GLU A 30 -20.73 7.96 17.69
CA GLU A 30 -19.64 8.94 17.80
C GLU A 30 -18.43 8.56 16.93
N ILE A 31 -18.11 7.26 16.85
CA ILE A 31 -17.02 6.72 16.03
C ILE A 31 -17.25 7.04 14.55
N LYS A 32 -18.49 6.84 14.07
CA LYS A 32 -18.87 7.19 12.69
C LYS A 32 -18.75 8.68 12.45
N GLN A 33 -19.28 9.51 13.36
CA GLN A 33 -19.21 10.96 13.22
C GLN A 33 -17.76 11.46 13.17
N PHE A 34 -16.88 10.91 14.02
CA PHE A 34 -15.46 11.24 13.99
C PHE A 34 -14.80 10.82 12.67
N ALA A 35 -15.02 9.59 12.20
CA ALA A 35 -14.48 9.10 10.95
C ALA A 35 -14.93 9.96 9.75
N ASP A 36 -16.22 10.31 9.71
CA ASP A 36 -16.81 11.15 8.66
C ASP A 36 -16.22 12.58 8.69
N GLN A 37 -16.02 13.15 9.89
CA GLN A 37 -15.36 14.45 10.03
C GLN A 37 -13.92 14.43 9.49
N ILE A 38 -13.13 13.41 9.84
CA ILE A 38 -11.75 13.29 9.34
C ILE A 38 -11.72 13.08 7.83
N ALA A 39 -12.60 12.26 7.28
CA ALA A 39 -12.72 12.05 5.84
C ALA A 39 -13.13 13.35 5.10
N GLY A 40 -14.06 14.11 5.67
CA GLY A 40 -14.48 15.42 5.17
C GLY A 40 -13.34 16.44 5.17
N ILE A 41 -12.57 16.51 6.27
CA ILE A 41 -11.40 17.37 6.39
C ILE A 41 -10.33 16.97 5.35
N TRP A 42 -10.03 15.67 5.23
CA TRP A 42 -9.07 15.17 4.25
C TRP A 42 -9.46 15.55 2.82
N THR A 43 -10.71 15.32 2.45
CA THR A 43 -11.24 15.65 1.11
C THR A 43 -11.18 17.15 0.83
N SER A 44 -11.58 17.97 1.81
CA SER A 44 -11.54 19.43 1.70
C SER A 44 -10.11 19.95 1.55
N ILE A 45 -9.16 19.43 2.33
CA ILE A 45 -7.73 19.77 2.25
C ILE A 45 -7.17 19.43 0.88
N ASN A 46 -7.43 18.21 0.39
CA ASN A 46 -6.96 17.79 -0.93
C ASN A 46 -7.50 18.74 -2.00
N ARG A 47 -8.81 18.99 -2.03
CA ARG A 47 -9.45 19.87 -3.01
C ARG A 47 -8.81 21.27 -3.01
N GLN A 48 -8.71 21.91 -1.85
CA GLN A 48 -8.15 23.26 -1.73
C GLN A 48 -6.70 23.33 -2.23
N ILE A 49 -5.89 22.32 -1.89
CA ILE A 49 -4.48 22.29 -2.30
C ILE A 49 -4.38 22.05 -3.81
N TYR A 50 -5.12 21.09 -4.36
CA TYR A 50 -5.12 20.84 -5.81
C TYR A 50 -5.57 22.08 -6.59
N GLU A 51 -6.64 22.75 -6.16
CA GLU A 51 -7.10 24.00 -6.78
C GLU A 51 -6.04 25.09 -6.73
N LYS A 52 -5.39 25.29 -5.57
CA LYS A 52 -4.32 26.28 -5.38
C LYS A 52 -3.16 26.06 -6.36
N TYR A 53 -2.68 24.82 -6.49
CA TYR A 53 -1.51 24.51 -7.32
C TYR A 53 -1.85 24.27 -8.79
N SER A 54 -3.11 23.96 -9.15
CA SER A 54 -3.54 23.76 -10.55
C SER A 54 -3.29 24.95 -11.47
N LYS A 55 -3.19 26.16 -10.90
CA LYS A 55 -2.93 27.41 -11.63
C LYS A 55 -1.45 27.70 -11.85
N ILE A 56 -0.56 27.02 -11.12
CA ILE A 56 0.88 27.21 -11.26
C ILE A 56 1.35 26.57 -12.56
N ARG A 57 2.19 27.31 -13.29
CA ARG A 57 2.80 26.90 -14.55
C ARG A 57 4.31 27.07 -14.43
N MET A 58 5.06 26.18 -15.06
CA MET A 58 6.50 26.29 -15.15
C MET A 58 6.85 27.50 -16.02
N GLY A 59 7.65 28.42 -15.48
CA GLY A 59 8.18 29.55 -16.24
C GLY A 59 9.32 29.11 -17.16
N SER A 60 9.49 29.82 -18.27
CA SER A 60 10.68 29.69 -19.10
C SER A 60 11.89 30.33 -18.42
N GLY A 61 13.03 29.64 -18.44
CA GLY A 61 14.30 30.22 -18.00
C GLY A 61 14.90 31.22 -19.00
N THR A 62 14.46 31.18 -20.27
CA THR A 62 14.98 32.06 -21.33
C THR A 62 14.10 33.28 -21.58
N LEU A 63 12.81 33.21 -21.24
CA LEU A 63 11.85 34.30 -21.42
C LEU A 63 11.15 34.58 -20.09
N HIS A 64 11.50 35.69 -19.47
CA HIS A 64 10.94 36.09 -18.18
C HIS A 64 9.42 36.22 -18.26
N GLY A 65 8.71 35.62 -17.29
CA GLY A 65 7.25 35.69 -17.20
C GLY A 65 6.48 34.87 -18.23
N VAL A 66 7.15 34.14 -19.13
CA VAL A 66 6.47 33.32 -20.16
C VAL A 66 6.35 31.88 -19.69
N PRO A 67 5.14 31.30 -19.62
CA PRO A 67 4.97 29.88 -19.36
C PRO A 67 5.66 29.00 -20.40
N LEU A 68 6.33 27.94 -19.96
CA LEU A 68 7.00 26.96 -20.81
C LEU A 68 6.05 26.37 -21.85
N SER A 69 4.78 26.15 -21.48
CA SER A 69 3.74 25.63 -22.38
C SER A 69 3.54 26.48 -23.64
N ILE A 70 3.66 27.81 -23.54
CA ILE A 70 3.55 28.72 -24.70
C ILE A 70 4.71 28.50 -25.66
N ILE A 71 5.93 28.38 -25.13
CA ILE A 71 7.14 28.16 -25.93
C ILE A 71 7.07 26.79 -26.60
N LEU A 72 6.69 25.75 -25.85
CA LEU A 72 6.51 24.40 -26.39
C LEU A 72 5.48 24.37 -27.52
N ASN A 73 4.39 25.12 -27.40
CA ASN A 73 3.39 25.23 -28.46
C ASN A 73 3.95 25.91 -29.72
N LYS A 74 4.79 26.94 -29.57
CA LYS A 74 5.48 27.57 -30.72
C LYS A 74 6.42 26.58 -31.39
N ILE A 75 7.29 25.91 -30.63
CA ILE A 75 8.23 24.91 -31.16
C ILE A 75 7.46 23.77 -31.86
N LYS A 76 6.33 23.31 -31.29
CA LYS A 76 5.51 22.27 -31.90
C LYS A 76 4.95 22.70 -33.26
N LYS A 77 4.53 23.97 -33.41
CA LYS A 77 4.10 24.51 -34.71
C LYS A 77 5.24 24.52 -35.72
N GLU A 78 6.42 24.95 -35.32
CA GLU A 78 7.61 24.95 -36.19
C GLU A 78 8.00 23.53 -36.63
N ILE A 79 7.91 22.54 -35.73
CA ILE A 79 8.16 21.13 -36.09
C ILE A 79 7.14 20.63 -37.12
N ILE A 80 5.88 21.00 -37.00
CA ILE A 80 4.84 20.64 -37.99
C ILE A 80 5.17 21.26 -39.34
N LEU A 81 5.52 22.55 -39.38
CA LEU A 81 5.91 23.25 -40.61
C LEU A 81 7.16 22.62 -41.25
N PHE A 82 8.15 22.27 -40.43
CA PHE A 82 9.36 21.59 -40.88
C PHE A 82 9.06 20.20 -41.44
N LYS A 83 8.16 19.44 -40.79
CA LYS A 83 7.71 18.13 -41.27
C LYS A 83 7.02 18.23 -42.64
N VAL A 84 6.13 19.19 -42.82
CA VAL A 84 5.46 19.44 -44.12
C VAL A 84 6.47 19.86 -45.19
N SER A 85 7.45 20.68 -44.82
CA SER A 85 8.52 21.09 -45.73
C SER A 85 9.38 19.91 -46.16
N LEU A 86 9.75 19.01 -45.24
CA LEU A 86 10.49 17.79 -45.57
C LEU A 86 9.70 16.87 -46.50
N GLN A 87 8.40 16.68 -46.24
CA GLN A 87 7.52 15.89 -47.11
C GLN A 87 7.47 16.45 -48.54
N ARG A 88 7.40 17.77 -48.70
CA ARG A 88 7.33 18.42 -50.03
C ARG A 88 8.61 18.23 -50.84
N HIS A 89 9.77 18.18 -50.19
CA HIS A 89 11.06 18.10 -50.87
C HIS A 89 11.69 16.70 -50.81
N GLU A 90 10.89 15.69 -50.45
CA GLU A 90 11.33 14.29 -50.34
C GLU A 90 11.83 13.73 -51.68
N SER A 91 11.32 14.25 -52.80
CA SER A 91 11.75 13.90 -54.15
C SER A 91 12.92 14.76 -54.68
N ILE A 92 13.34 15.79 -53.95
CA ILE A 92 14.34 16.79 -54.38
C ILE A 92 15.68 16.60 -53.66
N TYR A 93 15.64 16.25 -52.37
CA TYR A 93 16.84 16.04 -51.56
C TYR A 93 17.23 14.56 -51.48
N ASP A 94 18.50 14.33 -51.17
CA ASP A 94 19.02 12.99 -50.91
C ASP A 94 18.31 12.34 -49.70
N GLN A 95 17.96 11.07 -49.89
CA GLN A 95 17.19 10.25 -48.96
C GLN A 95 17.85 10.16 -47.58
N GLU A 96 19.19 10.20 -47.51
CA GLU A 96 19.92 10.19 -46.23
C GLU A 96 19.59 11.43 -45.38
N TYR A 97 19.51 12.61 -46.01
CA TYR A 97 19.18 13.86 -45.33
C TYR A 97 17.72 13.93 -44.90
N ILE A 98 16.81 13.41 -45.74
CA ILE A 98 15.39 13.28 -45.38
C ILE A 98 15.21 12.40 -44.15
N LEU A 99 15.87 11.24 -44.11
CA LEU A 99 15.80 10.31 -42.98
C LEU A 99 16.40 10.92 -41.70
N LYS A 100 17.52 11.65 -41.80
CA LYS A 100 18.07 12.43 -40.69
C LYS A 100 17.08 13.49 -40.18
N GLY A 101 16.39 14.18 -41.09
CA GLY A 101 15.36 15.17 -40.77
C GLY A 101 14.20 14.59 -39.96
N TYR A 102 13.61 13.47 -40.41
CA TYR A 102 12.55 12.79 -39.67
C TYR A 102 13.02 12.23 -38.32
N LYS A 103 14.27 11.75 -38.24
CA LYS A 103 14.87 11.31 -36.97
C LYS A 103 14.99 12.46 -35.97
N LEU A 104 15.36 13.66 -36.43
CA LEU A 104 15.40 14.86 -35.60
C LEU A 104 13.99 15.28 -35.15
N ILE A 105 13.01 15.28 -36.05
CA ILE A 105 11.59 15.55 -35.71
C ILE A 105 11.13 14.62 -34.59
N THR A 106 11.34 13.32 -34.76
CA THR A 106 10.92 12.32 -33.77
C THR A 106 11.58 12.53 -32.41
N LYS A 107 12.88 12.87 -32.39
CA LYS A 107 13.59 13.21 -31.15
C LYS A 107 13.01 14.47 -30.50
N SER A 108 12.73 15.51 -31.28
CA SER A 108 12.15 16.76 -30.80
C SER A 108 10.74 16.58 -30.24
N GLU A 109 9.90 15.78 -30.89
CA GLU A 109 8.56 15.43 -30.40
C GLU A 109 8.62 14.69 -29.05
N LYS A 110 9.51 13.69 -28.93
CA LYS A 110 9.75 12.98 -27.66
C LYS A 110 10.21 13.95 -26.56
N PHE A 111 11.12 14.86 -26.88
CA PHE A 111 11.60 15.86 -25.94
C PHE A 111 10.48 16.81 -25.48
N ILE A 112 9.69 17.36 -26.41
CA ILE A 112 8.56 18.23 -26.09
C ILE A 112 7.53 17.51 -25.22
N SER A 113 7.18 16.27 -25.56
CA SER A 113 6.23 15.48 -24.76
C SER A 113 6.71 15.27 -23.32
N SER A 114 8.02 15.17 -23.11
CA SER A 114 8.62 15.06 -21.79
C SER A 114 8.54 16.37 -21.01
N LEU A 115 8.79 17.51 -21.68
CA LEU A 115 8.69 18.84 -21.09
C LEU A 115 7.25 19.26 -20.79
N GLN A 116 6.28 18.83 -21.58
CA GLN A 116 4.85 19.06 -21.29
C GLN A 116 4.40 18.45 -19.95
N LYS A 117 5.06 17.36 -19.52
CA LYS A 117 4.79 16.73 -18.22
C LYS A 117 5.42 17.48 -17.04
N CYS A 118 6.25 18.49 -17.27
CA CYS A 118 6.89 19.25 -16.19
C CYS A 118 5.88 20.03 -15.36
N ASP A 119 4.88 20.66 -15.98
CA ASP A 119 3.82 21.37 -15.27
C ASP A 119 3.09 20.43 -14.30
N SER A 120 2.64 19.27 -14.78
CA SER A 120 1.95 18.28 -13.94
C SER A 120 2.82 17.73 -12.82
N LYS A 121 4.12 17.48 -13.09
CA LYS A 121 5.07 17.00 -12.07
C LYS A 121 5.33 18.04 -10.99
N LEU A 122 5.53 19.29 -11.39
CA LEU A 122 5.72 20.41 -10.46
C LEU A 122 4.49 20.59 -9.58
N GLN A 123 3.30 20.63 -10.18
CA GLN A 123 2.04 20.73 -9.46
C GLN A 123 1.87 19.57 -8.47
N GLN A 124 2.14 18.34 -8.90
CA GLN A 124 2.06 17.17 -8.04
C GLN A 124 3.02 17.27 -6.84
N LEU A 125 4.27 17.67 -7.07
CA LEU A 125 5.26 17.82 -6.00
C LEU A 125 4.85 18.90 -4.99
N LEU A 126 4.36 20.04 -5.47
CA LEU A 126 3.86 21.11 -4.62
C LEU A 126 2.63 20.70 -3.81
N CYS A 127 1.69 19.99 -4.43
CA CYS A 127 0.53 19.41 -3.75
C CYS A 127 0.98 18.44 -2.66
N ILE A 128 1.82 17.47 -2.99
CA ILE A 128 2.32 16.46 -2.05
C ILE A 128 3.01 17.14 -0.85
N SER A 129 3.90 18.10 -1.12
CA SER A 129 4.61 18.83 -0.07
C SER A 129 3.67 19.54 0.92
N ASN A 130 2.53 20.07 0.44
CA ASN A 130 1.56 20.76 1.29
C ASN A 130 0.54 19.83 1.96
N ILE A 131 0.13 18.75 1.29
CA ILE A 131 -0.82 17.76 1.83
C ILE A 131 -0.14 16.93 2.93
N MET A 132 1.13 16.56 2.73
CA MET A 132 1.87 15.65 3.62
C MET A 132 1.81 16.01 5.11
N PRO A 133 2.17 17.23 5.56
CA PRO A 133 2.11 17.57 6.98
C PRO A 133 0.69 17.56 7.54
N ARG A 134 -0.33 17.80 6.71
CA ARG A 134 -1.74 17.77 7.12
C ARG A 134 -2.23 16.33 7.28
N LEU A 135 -1.84 15.44 6.37
CA LEU A 135 -2.10 14.00 6.49
C LEU A 135 -1.52 13.42 7.79
N ILE A 136 -0.28 13.77 8.12
CA ILE A 136 0.37 13.31 9.36
C ILE A 136 -0.42 13.78 10.59
N LYS A 137 -0.90 15.03 10.59
CA LYS A 137 -1.75 15.55 11.67
C LYS A 137 -3.08 14.80 11.79
N LEU A 138 -3.72 14.47 10.67
CA LEU A 138 -4.96 13.69 10.68
C LEU A 138 -4.75 12.27 11.22
N GLN A 139 -3.66 11.61 10.82
CA GLN A 139 -3.31 10.29 11.38
C GLN A 139 -3.08 10.36 12.88
N SER A 140 -2.33 11.36 13.35
CA SER A 140 -2.11 11.57 14.79
C SER A 140 -3.41 11.87 15.55
N ALA A 141 -4.35 12.58 14.94
CA ALA A 141 -5.68 12.82 15.52
C ALA A 141 -6.47 11.52 15.66
N ILE A 142 -6.45 10.64 14.65
CA ILE A 142 -7.04 9.30 14.75
C ILE A 142 -6.36 8.49 15.85
N ASP A 143 -5.02 8.46 15.90
CA ASP A 143 -4.30 7.70 16.92
C ASP A 143 -4.66 8.16 18.33
N LYS A 144 -4.72 9.48 18.54
CA LYS A 144 -5.18 10.06 19.81
C LYS A 144 -6.62 9.67 20.12
N TYR A 145 -7.52 9.74 19.13
CA TYR A 145 -8.92 9.37 19.31
C TYR A 145 -9.08 7.90 19.73
N VAL A 146 -8.37 6.98 19.06
CA VAL A 146 -8.37 5.55 19.41
C VAL A 146 -7.85 5.30 20.82
N THR A 147 -6.85 6.07 21.29
CA THR A 147 -6.38 5.96 22.69
C THR A 147 -7.34 6.51 23.73
N THR A 148 -8.23 7.44 23.35
CA THR A 148 -9.19 8.07 24.27
C THR A 148 -10.53 7.36 24.35
N ILE A 149 -10.94 6.63 23.31
CA ILE A 149 -12.18 5.86 23.36
C ILE A 149 -11.91 4.56 24.13
N GLU A 150 -12.65 4.35 25.21
CA GLU A 150 -12.81 3.02 25.81
C GLU A 150 -13.67 2.15 24.89
N LEU A 151 -13.07 1.64 23.81
CA LEU A 151 -13.75 0.78 22.82
C LEU A 151 -14.19 -0.57 23.41
N LEU A 152 -13.55 -0.95 24.52
CA LEU A 152 -14.02 -2.02 25.38
C LEU A 152 -14.85 -1.37 26.48
N PRO A 153 -16.06 -1.87 26.76
CA PRO A 153 -16.47 -1.84 28.14
C PRO A 153 -15.36 -2.56 28.89
N THR A 154 -14.68 -1.88 29.82
CA THR A 154 -14.13 -2.54 31.00
C THR A 154 -15.29 -3.04 31.87
N ARG A 155 -16.33 -3.62 31.25
CA ARG A 155 -17.13 -4.61 31.94
C ARG A 155 -16.11 -5.70 32.18
N SER A 156 -15.60 -5.75 33.41
CA SER A 156 -15.47 -7.03 34.06
C SER A 156 -16.68 -7.83 33.59
N PHE A 157 -16.47 -8.78 32.67
CA PHE A 157 -17.50 -9.75 32.39
C PHE A 157 -17.92 -10.22 33.78
N PRO A 158 -19.19 -10.08 34.22
CA PRO A 158 -19.60 -10.64 35.49
C PRO A 158 -19.22 -12.10 35.36
N ALA A 159 -18.20 -12.52 36.11
CA ALA A 159 -17.42 -13.73 35.84
C ALA A 159 -18.38 -14.78 35.33
N TYR A 160 -18.40 -15.00 33.99
CA TYR A 160 -19.37 -15.91 33.41
C TYR A 160 -19.16 -17.19 34.17
N ASP A 161 -20.21 -17.68 34.81
CA ASP A 161 -20.08 -18.75 35.77
C ASP A 161 -19.38 -19.93 35.08
N LEU A 162 -18.08 -20.02 35.30
CA LEU A 162 -17.20 -21.02 34.71
C LEU A 162 -17.61 -22.41 35.20
N SER A 163 -18.56 -22.47 36.16
CA SER A 163 -19.30 -23.69 36.50
C SER A 163 -19.93 -24.33 35.27
N ALA A 164 -20.38 -23.57 34.26
CA ALA A 164 -20.93 -24.16 33.03
C ALA A 164 -19.86 -24.94 32.26
N PHE A 165 -18.64 -24.40 32.18
CA PHE A 165 -17.51 -25.12 31.60
C PHE A 165 -17.10 -26.32 32.46
N SER A 166 -17.16 -26.20 33.79
CA SER A 166 -16.93 -27.31 34.70
C SER A 166 -17.97 -28.43 34.50
N LEU A 167 -19.26 -28.08 34.39
CA LEU A 167 -20.36 -29.02 34.13
C LEU A 167 -20.21 -29.71 32.78
N VAL A 168 -19.89 -28.95 31.72
CA VAL A 168 -19.64 -29.51 30.39
C VAL A 168 -18.42 -30.43 30.41
N ALA A 169 -17.33 -30.03 31.07
CA ALA A 169 -16.15 -30.88 31.22
C ALA A 169 -16.48 -32.18 31.97
N LYS A 170 -17.20 -32.10 33.10
CA LYS A 170 -17.62 -33.25 33.90
C LYS A 170 -18.62 -34.16 33.18
N LEU A 171 -19.44 -33.61 32.28
CA LEU A 171 -20.31 -34.40 31.40
C LEU A 171 -19.47 -35.15 30.36
N LEU A 172 -18.54 -34.46 29.71
CA LEU A 172 -17.68 -35.02 28.65
C LEU A 172 -16.68 -36.05 29.19
N THR A 173 -16.20 -35.90 30.42
CA THR A 173 -15.35 -36.89 31.10
C THR A 173 -16.14 -38.03 31.73
N GLY A 174 -17.47 -37.97 31.70
CA GLY A 174 -18.35 -38.94 32.36
C GLY A 174 -18.33 -38.88 33.89
N GLU A 175 -17.68 -37.88 34.50
CA GLU A 175 -17.65 -37.70 35.96
C GLU A 175 -19.07 -37.57 36.54
N LEU A 176 -20.00 -36.93 35.82
CA LEU A 176 -21.42 -36.86 36.20
C LEU A 176 -22.17 -38.19 36.08
N LEU A 177 -21.60 -39.17 35.38
CA LEU A 177 -22.14 -40.52 35.19
C LEU A 177 -21.47 -41.55 36.12
N GLY A 178 -20.64 -41.09 37.07
CA GLY A 178 -19.99 -41.94 38.07
C GLY A 178 -18.62 -42.50 37.66
N TYR A 179 -18.04 -42.02 36.56
CA TYR A 179 -16.67 -42.39 36.17
C TYR A 179 -15.65 -41.62 37.02
N GLU A 180 -14.58 -42.29 37.45
CA GLU A 180 -13.49 -41.63 38.18
C GLU A 180 -12.81 -40.57 37.31
N SER A 181 -12.56 -39.39 37.87
CA SER A 181 -11.91 -38.30 37.15
C SER A 181 -10.48 -38.71 36.77
N ILE A 182 -10.22 -38.82 35.47
CA ILE A 182 -8.87 -39.14 34.98
C ILE A 182 -7.96 -37.93 35.23
N ASN A 183 -6.86 -38.14 35.95
CA ASN A 183 -5.90 -37.09 36.23
C ASN A 183 -5.33 -36.54 34.89
N PRO A 184 -5.50 -35.23 34.58
CA PRO A 184 -5.04 -34.65 33.32
C PRO A 184 -3.53 -34.83 33.12
N SER A 185 -2.76 -34.83 34.21
CA SER A 185 -1.31 -35.03 34.20
C SER A 185 -0.93 -36.42 33.69
N TYR A 186 -1.76 -37.43 33.97
CA TYR A 186 -1.57 -38.80 33.52
C TYR A 186 -1.82 -38.92 32.01
N VAL A 187 -2.91 -38.33 31.50
CA VAL A 187 -3.24 -38.31 30.06
C VAL A 187 -2.16 -37.60 29.27
N LEU A 188 -1.65 -36.48 29.78
CA LEU A 188 -0.55 -35.74 29.15
C LEU A 188 0.76 -36.54 29.15
N MET A 189 1.06 -37.28 30.22
CA MET A 189 2.22 -38.19 30.26
C MET A 189 2.10 -39.34 29.26
N GLU A 190 0.90 -39.93 29.13
CA GLU A 190 0.67 -41.06 28.25
C GLU A 190 0.74 -40.66 26.76
N ASN A 191 0.29 -39.45 26.45
CA ASN A 191 0.28 -38.87 25.11
C ASN A 191 1.52 -38.02 24.80
N MET A 192 2.52 -37.98 25.67
CA MET A 192 3.79 -37.35 25.33
C MET A 192 4.42 -38.08 24.14
N PRO A 193 4.88 -37.36 23.09
CA PRO A 193 5.49 -37.98 21.93
C PRO A 193 6.72 -38.77 22.38
N LYS A 194 6.64 -40.11 22.30
CA LYS A 194 7.76 -40.99 22.64
C LYS A 194 8.92 -40.69 21.69
N LYS A 195 10.14 -40.54 22.23
CA LYS A 195 11.35 -40.31 21.43
C LYS A 195 11.45 -41.37 20.33
N PRO A 196 11.68 -40.99 19.06
CA PRO A 196 11.85 -41.95 17.99
C PRO A 196 13.07 -42.83 18.27
N VAL A 197 12.88 -44.15 18.25
CA VAL A 197 13.96 -45.12 18.35
C VAL A 197 14.52 -45.32 16.95
N PHE A 198 15.70 -44.76 16.68
CA PHE A 198 16.40 -44.98 15.43
C PHE A 198 17.08 -46.35 15.44
N ILE A 199 16.54 -47.31 14.68
CA ILE A 199 17.18 -48.61 14.46
C ILE A 199 18.23 -48.44 13.36
N ILE A 200 19.50 -48.33 13.74
CA ILE A 200 20.62 -48.34 12.80
C ILE A 200 21.02 -49.80 12.54
N LYS A 201 20.67 -50.36 11.38
CA LYS A 201 21.20 -51.65 10.93
C LYS A 201 22.66 -51.49 10.53
N ASN A 202 23.58 -52.02 11.32
CA ASN A 202 25.00 -52.16 10.97
C ASN A 202 25.18 -53.22 9.88
N VAL A 203 25.01 -52.84 8.61
CA VAL A 203 25.40 -53.67 7.47
C VAL A 203 26.92 -53.55 7.33
N LYS A 204 27.67 -54.52 7.87
CA LYS A 204 29.09 -54.71 7.54
C LYS A 204 29.20 -55.01 6.04
N ARG A 205 29.48 -54.00 5.22
CA ARG A 205 29.83 -54.18 3.81
C ARG A 205 31.16 -54.93 3.75
N LYS A 206 31.13 -56.18 3.26
CA LYS A 206 32.34 -56.93 2.90
C LYS A 206 33.08 -56.14 1.82
N SER A 207 34.34 -55.77 2.09
CA SER A 207 35.23 -55.15 1.11
C SER A 207 35.56 -56.18 0.02
N ILE A 208 35.01 -55.98 -1.18
CA ILE A 208 35.48 -56.67 -2.38
C ILE A 208 36.72 -55.91 -2.83
N HIS A 209 37.91 -56.49 -2.62
CA HIS A 209 39.15 -56.01 -3.23
C HIS A 209 39.12 -56.35 -4.73
N PRO A 210 39.31 -55.38 -5.64
CA PRO A 210 39.60 -55.69 -7.02
C PRO A 210 41.07 -56.15 -7.13
N TYR A 211 41.24 -57.43 -7.46
CA TYR A 211 42.51 -58.01 -7.87
C TYR A 211 42.78 -57.58 -9.32
N TYR A 212 43.87 -56.84 -9.56
CA TYR A 212 44.37 -56.55 -10.90
C TYR A 212 45.56 -57.49 -11.17
N PRO A 213 45.48 -58.38 -12.19
CA PRO A 213 46.65 -59.09 -12.68
C PRO A 213 47.45 -58.19 -13.64
N THR A 214 48.77 -58.21 -13.50
CA THR A 214 49.77 -57.76 -14.49
C THR A 214 49.82 -58.69 -15.69
#